data_AF-A0A553FIG4-F1
#
_entry.id   AF-A0A553FIG4-F1
#
_cell.length_a   1.000
_cell.length_b   1.000
_cell.length_c   1.000
_cell.angle_alpha   90.00
_cell.angle_beta   90.00
_cell.angle_gamma   90.00
#
_symmetry.space_group_name_H-M   'P 1'
#
loop_
_entity.id
_entity.type
_entity.pdbx_description
1 polymer ?
#
loop_
_entity_poly.entity_id
_entity_poly.type
_entity_poly.pdbx_seq_one_letter_code
_entity_poly.pdbx_strand_id
1 'polypeptide(L)'
;MALTKGVVNELQKFFNSATKQVKLNSKLGKFLSDYQDLGKINQTSKLLSFDVSQKKNLRAELEQTYGQTLLTVNFNELTYLQSANVSKQEKLAGVKPNDNYVLVKVLSENALSINGHKQIPSNLAMRVSIDDIGVSAIKHLVVIENLTAFDHIDKAILPPQLMSAVFIYRGHEKYNAKGCLNLLNKLPQACQIIAFTDFDPKGLEIALTIAKVSACLLPELSRELIATSHEPDYEKQYSSMVYLNKVNNKHLREYIKSIESKRLSIKQEHILVTHSPLSLVKIEPNK
;
A
#
# COMPACT_ATOMS: atom_id res chain seq x y z
N MET A 1 -25.17 -11.54 11.19
CA MET A 1 -23.74 -11.50 10.77
C MET A 1 -23.56 -10.44 9.67
N ALA A 2 -22.45 -9.68 9.62
CA ALA A 2 -22.28 -8.65 8.58
C ALA A 2 -22.10 -9.25 7.17
N LEU A 3 -22.68 -8.61 6.15
CA LEU A 3 -22.47 -8.97 4.75
C LEU A 3 -21.03 -8.63 4.34
N THR A 4 -20.19 -9.64 4.23
CA THR A 4 -18.79 -9.48 3.78
C THR A 4 -18.66 -9.90 2.33
N LYS A 5 -17.58 -9.46 1.65
CA LYS A 5 -17.26 -9.90 0.29
C LYS A 5 -17.20 -11.43 0.15
N GLY A 6 -16.63 -12.12 1.14
CA GLY A 6 -16.59 -13.59 1.15
C GLY A 6 -17.99 -14.21 1.14
N VAL A 7 -18.91 -13.65 1.92
CA VAL A 7 -20.32 -14.07 1.96
C VAL A 7 -21.02 -13.76 0.63
N VAL A 8 -20.78 -12.60 0.00
CA VAL A 8 -21.34 -12.26 -1.31
C VAL A 8 -20.89 -13.27 -2.38
N ASN A 9 -19.61 -13.62 -2.42
CA ASN A 9 -19.11 -14.62 -3.36
C ASN A 9 -19.75 -16.00 -3.13
N GLU A 10 -19.95 -16.40 -1.88
CA GLU A 10 -20.66 -17.64 -1.54
C GLU A 10 -22.16 -17.58 -1.92
N LEU A 11 -22.83 -16.44 -1.72
CA LEU A 11 -24.21 -16.20 -2.15
C LEU A 11 -24.34 -16.31 -3.67
N GLN A 12 -23.46 -15.65 -4.44
CA GLN A 12 -23.46 -15.70 -5.89
C GLN A 12 -23.30 -17.14 -6.40
N LYS A 13 -22.35 -17.90 -5.82
CA LYS A 13 -22.19 -19.33 -6.12
C LYS A 13 -23.43 -20.15 -5.77
N PHE A 14 -24.03 -19.89 -4.61
CA PHE A 14 -25.25 -20.58 -4.17
C PHE A 14 -26.42 -20.31 -5.12
N PHE A 15 -26.61 -19.07 -5.57
CA PHE A 15 -27.70 -18.72 -6.49
C PHE A 15 -27.46 -19.18 -7.92
N ASN A 16 -26.22 -19.25 -8.38
CA ASN A 16 -25.86 -19.72 -9.72
C ASN A 16 -25.76 -21.25 -9.83
N SER A 17 -25.88 -21.99 -8.72
CA SER A 17 -25.87 -23.45 -8.73
C SER A 17 -27.26 -24.05 -8.49
N ALA A 18 -27.41 -25.33 -8.85
CA ALA A 18 -28.57 -26.15 -8.49
C ALA A 18 -28.64 -26.50 -6.99
N THR A 19 -27.62 -26.12 -6.20
CA THR A 19 -27.57 -26.39 -4.76
C THR A 19 -28.73 -25.70 -4.04
N LYS A 20 -29.35 -26.44 -3.13
CA LYS A 20 -30.49 -26.01 -2.30
C LYS A 20 -30.16 -25.99 -0.81
N GLN A 21 -28.91 -26.30 -0.45
CA GLN A 21 -28.51 -26.52 0.93
C GLN A 21 -27.20 -25.83 1.24
N VAL A 22 -27.08 -25.31 2.46
CA VAL A 22 -25.86 -24.70 2.98
C VAL A 22 -25.56 -25.27 4.37
N LYS A 23 -24.29 -25.54 4.67
CA LYS A 23 -23.87 -25.98 6.01
C LYS A 23 -24.01 -24.82 7.00
N LEU A 24 -24.72 -25.00 8.12
CA LEU A 24 -24.97 -23.96 9.12
C LEU A 24 -23.69 -23.36 9.71
N ASN A 25 -22.64 -24.18 9.85
CA ASN A 25 -21.35 -23.73 10.42
C ASN A 25 -20.46 -22.96 9.43
N SER A 26 -20.81 -22.94 8.14
CA SER A 26 -20.10 -22.16 7.12
C SER A 26 -20.36 -20.64 7.28
N LYS A 27 -19.54 -19.81 6.63
CA LYS A 27 -19.74 -18.35 6.65
C LYS A 27 -21.09 -17.97 6.05
N LEU A 28 -21.44 -18.52 4.88
CA LEU A 28 -22.76 -18.36 4.28
C LEU A 28 -23.88 -18.88 5.17
N GLY A 29 -23.72 -20.06 5.77
CA GLY A 29 -24.73 -20.65 6.65
C GLY A 29 -25.06 -19.76 7.85
N LYS A 30 -24.03 -19.26 8.55
CA LYS A 30 -24.19 -18.33 9.68
C LYS A 30 -24.84 -17.01 9.27
N PHE A 31 -24.55 -16.51 8.07
CA PHE A 31 -25.21 -15.32 7.53
C PHE A 31 -26.68 -15.59 7.21
N LEU A 32 -26.98 -16.71 6.54
CA LEU A 32 -28.35 -17.08 6.17
C LEU A 32 -29.21 -17.53 7.35
N SER A 33 -28.63 -17.79 8.52
CA SER A 33 -29.40 -18.03 9.76
C SER A 33 -30.26 -16.83 10.16
N ASP A 34 -29.85 -15.61 9.81
CA ASP A 34 -30.66 -14.40 10.03
C ASP A 34 -31.92 -14.37 9.12
N TYR A 35 -31.98 -15.25 8.11
CA TYR A 35 -33.08 -15.41 7.14
C TYR A 35 -33.74 -16.80 7.26
N GLN A 36 -33.64 -17.45 8.42
CA GLN A 36 -34.13 -18.82 8.62
C GLN A 36 -35.63 -18.98 8.35
N ASP A 37 -36.43 -17.92 8.47
CA ASP A 37 -37.87 -17.92 8.22
C ASP A 37 -38.20 -18.21 6.74
N LEU A 38 -37.22 -18.00 5.85
CA LEU A 38 -37.32 -18.32 4.43
C LEU A 38 -36.83 -19.73 4.09
N GLY A 39 -36.33 -20.51 5.05
CA GLY A 39 -35.74 -21.83 4.82
C GLY A 39 -36.18 -22.88 5.84
N LYS A 40 -35.55 -24.05 5.80
CA LYS A 40 -35.75 -25.12 6.78
C LYS A 40 -34.42 -25.55 7.36
N ILE A 41 -34.29 -25.42 8.68
CA ILE A 41 -33.12 -25.88 9.44
C ILE A 41 -33.32 -27.36 9.79
N ASN A 42 -32.35 -28.19 9.40
CA ASN A 42 -32.23 -29.54 9.92
C ASN A 42 -31.10 -29.56 10.95
N GLN A 43 -31.46 -29.62 12.23
CA GLN A 43 -30.49 -29.57 13.33
C GLN A 43 -29.58 -30.81 13.37
N THR A 44 -30.09 -31.99 13.01
CA THR A 44 -29.34 -33.25 13.00
C THR A 44 -28.21 -33.25 11.98
N SER A 45 -28.50 -32.80 10.75
CA SER A 45 -27.50 -32.70 9.67
C SER A 45 -26.75 -31.37 9.65
N LYS A 46 -27.16 -30.40 10.49
CA LYS A 46 -26.63 -29.04 10.54
C LYS A 46 -26.67 -28.33 9.18
N LEU A 47 -27.77 -28.51 8.44
CA LEU A 47 -27.99 -27.93 7.12
C LEU A 47 -29.17 -26.94 7.16
N LEU A 48 -29.04 -25.85 6.42
CA LEU A 48 -30.14 -24.95 6.06
C LEU A 48 -30.53 -25.23 4.60
N SER A 49 -31.79 -25.59 4.39
CA SER A 49 -32.33 -25.98 3.08
C SER A 49 -33.36 -24.98 2.58
N PHE A 50 -33.35 -24.73 1.27
CA PHE A 50 -34.31 -23.86 0.58
C PHE A 50 -34.90 -24.60 -0.60
N ASP A 51 -36.22 -24.63 -0.72
CA ASP A 51 -36.88 -25.01 -1.97
C ASP A 51 -36.72 -23.90 -3.05
N VAL A 52 -37.30 -24.13 -4.24
CA VAL A 52 -37.17 -23.19 -5.37
C VAL A 52 -37.85 -21.85 -5.08
N SER A 53 -39.03 -21.87 -4.46
CA SER A 53 -39.81 -20.67 -4.12
C SER A 53 -39.11 -19.88 -3.01
N GLN A 54 -38.66 -20.59 -1.97
CA GLN A 54 -37.87 -20.06 -0.87
C GLN A 54 -36.58 -19.39 -1.33
N LYS A 55 -35.84 -20.04 -2.24
CA LYS A 55 -34.63 -19.46 -2.84
C LYS A 55 -34.95 -18.19 -3.64
N LYS A 56 -36.07 -18.15 -4.37
CA LYS A 56 -36.52 -16.94 -5.08
C LYS A 56 -36.88 -15.81 -4.10
N ASN A 57 -37.56 -16.11 -3.00
CA ASN A 57 -37.92 -15.12 -1.98
C ASN A 57 -36.68 -14.58 -1.26
N LEU A 58 -35.75 -15.46 -0.87
CA LEU A 58 -34.46 -15.05 -0.29
C LEU A 58 -33.70 -14.11 -1.22
N ARG A 59 -33.68 -14.41 -2.53
CA ARG A 59 -33.07 -13.52 -3.51
C ARG A 59 -33.69 -12.13 -3.49
N ALA A 60 -35.02 -12.05 -3.56
CA ALA A 60 -35.74 -10.78 -3.57
C ALA A 60 -35.49 -9.97 -2.29
N GLU A 61 -35.49 -10.61 -1.13
CA GLU A 61 -35.23 -9.95 0.15
C GLU A 61 -33.80 -9.42 0.25
N LEU A 62 -32.81 -10.19 -0.19
CA LEU A 62 -31.41 -9.75 -0.24
C LEU A 62 -31.21 -8.58 -1.21
N GLU A 63 -31.83 -8.63 -2.39
CA GLU A 63 -31.79 -7.56 -3.39
C GLU A 63 -32.48 -6.28 -2.90
N GLN A 64 -33.60 -6.38 -2.18
CA GLN A 64 -34.27 -5.24 -1.55
C GLN A 64 -33.43 -4.63 -0.42
N THR A 65 -32.82 -5.49 0.41
CA THR A 65 -32.03 -5.07 1.56
C THR A 65 -30.73 -4.39 1.11
N TYR A 66 -29.97 -5.02 0.22
CA TYR A 66 -28.59 -4.65 -0.09
C TYR A 66 -28.36 -4.07 -1.50
N GLY A 67 -29.36 -4.14 -2.40
CA GLY A 67 -29.31 -3.61 -3.77
C GLY A 67 -29.59 -4.69 -4.84
N GLN A 68 -30.33 -4.31 -5.89
CA GLN A 68 -30.84 -5.23 -6.93
C GLN A 68 -29.76 -5.99 -7.70
N THR A 69 -28.52 -5.49 -7.68
CA THR A 69 -27.40 -6.04 -8.45
C THR A 69 -26.38 -6.80 -7.59
N LEU A 70 -26.66 -7.01 -6.30
CA LEU A 70 -25.75 -7.69 -5.36
C LEU A 70 -25.27 -9.06 -5.88
N LEU A 71 -26.16 -9.82 -6.51
CA LEU A 71 -25.91 -11.20 -6.91
C LEU A 71 -25.37 -11.36 -8.33
N THR A 72 -25.27 -10.27 -9.10
CA THR A 72 -24.88 -10.29 -10.51
C THR A 72 -23.59 -9.52 -10.78
N VAL A 73 -23.18 -8.63 -9.88
CA VAL A 73 -21.99 -7.78 -10.04
C VAL A 73 -20.74 -8.42 -9.44
N ASN A 74 -19.62 -8.32 -10.17
CA ASN A 74 -18.30 -8.65 -9.64
C ASN A 74 -17.71 -7.47 -8.86
N PHE A 75 -17.90 -7.45 -7.54
CA PHE A 75 -17.37 -6.41 -6.68
C PHE A 75 -15.83 -6.35 -6.60
N ASN A 76 -15.09 -7.31 -7.16
CA ASN A 76 -13.63 -7.29 -7.12
C ASN A 76 -13.01 -6.18 -7.97
N GLU A 77 -13.70 -5.77 -9.02
CA GLU A 77 -13.20 -4.79 -9.99
C GLU A 77 -13.75 -3.39 -9.71
N LEU A 78 -14.77 -3.28 -8.86
CA LEU A 78 -15.41 -2.00 -8.56
C LEU A 78 -14.63 -1.18 -7.54
N THR A 79 -14.60 0.13 -7.79
CA THR A 79 -14.29 1.16 -6.81
C THR A 79 -15.44 1.34 -5.80
N TYR A 80 -15.19 2.07 -4.71
CA TYR A 80 -16.23 2.40 -3.72
C TYR A 80 -17.40 3.16 -4.35
N LEU A 81 -17.10 4.13 -5.23
CA LEU A 81 -18.13 4.94 -5.89
C LEU A 81 -18.99 4.07 -6.83
N GLN A 82 -18.36 3.21 -7.63
CA GLN A 82 -19.09 2.26 -8.47
C GLN A 82 -19.89 1.26 -7.63
N SER A 83 -19.35 0.79 -6.50
CA SER A 83 -20.04 -0.12 -5.59
C SER A 83 -21.27 0.55 -4.95
N ALA A 84 -21.23 1.86 -4.67
CA ALA A 84 -22.36 2.61 -4.13
C ALA A 84 -23.54 2.72 -5.13
N ASN A 85 -23.26 2.71 -6.43
CA ASN A 85 -24.31 2.70 -7.46
C ASN A 85 -25.08 1.37 -7.54
N VAL A 86 -24.47 0.27 -7.11
CA VAL A 86 -25.00 -1.10 -7.29
C VAL A 86 -25.35 -1.79 -5.97
N SER A 87 -24.93 -1.23 -4.83
CA SER A 87 -25.18 -1.78 -3.50
C SER A 87 -25.15 -0.69 -2.43
N LYS A 88 -25.91 -0.90 -1.35
CA LYS A 88 -25.85 -0.09 -0.12
C LYS A 88 -24.64 -0.41 0.77
N GLN A 89 -23.72 -1.25 0.30
CA GLN A 89 -22.53 -1.70 1.02
C GLN A 89 -21.28 -1.40 0.18
N GLU A 90 -20.86 -0.14 0.14
CA GLU A 90 -19.73 0.35 -0.64
C GLU A 90 -18.40 -0.36 -0.30
N LYS A 91 -18.28 -0.86 0.95
CA LYS A 91 -17.10 -1.61 1.42
C LYS A 91 -16.91 -2.97 0.74
N LEU A 92 -17.90 -3.45 -0.01
CA LEU A 92 -17.76 -4.63 -0.86
C LEU A 92 -16.80 -4.41 -2.03
N ALA A 93 -16.53 -3.17 -2.42
CA ALA A 93 -15.55 -2.81 -3.45
C ALA A 93 -14.18 -3.48 -3.22
N GLY A 94 -13.63 -4.04 -4.30
CA GLY A 94 -12.32 -4.66 -4.36
C GLY A 94 -11.19 -3.69 -4.62
N VAL A 95 -11.47 -2.60 -5.34
CA VAL A 95 -10.53 -1.50 -5.51
C VAL A 95 -10.72 -0.54 -4.34
N LYS A 96 -9.72 -0.48 -3.45
CA LYS A 96 -9.77 0.45 -2.32
C LYS A 96 -9.49 1.88 -2.80
N PRO A 97 -9.97 2.92 -2.09
CA PRO A 97 -9.77 4.30 -2.51
C PRO A 97 -8.31 4.68 -2.74
N ASN A 98 -7.39 3.99 -2.08
CA ASN A 98 -5.95 4.25 -2.09
C ASN A 98 -5.15 3.31 -3.02
N ASP A 99 -5.81 2.38 -3.70
CA ASP A 99 -5.13 1.45 -4.61
C ASP A 99 -4.60 2.14 -5.89
N ASN A 100 -5.25 3.24 -6.27
CA ASN A 100 -4.95 3.99 -7.50
C ASN A 100 -4.51 5.43 -7.23
N TYR A 101 -4.16 5.75 -5.98
CA TYR A 101 -3.74 7.08 -5.58
C TYR A 101 -2.41 7.01 -4.83
N VAL A 102 -1.63 8.08 -4.96
CA VAL A 102 -0.38 8.28 -4.23
C VAL A 102 -0.34 9.69 -3.65
N LEU A 103 0.39 9.87 -2.55
CA LEU A 103 0.80 11.22 -2.13
C LEU A 103 2.07 11.58 -2.89
N VAL A 104 2.05 12.74 -3.50
CA VAL A 104 3.12 13.28 -4.35
C VAL A 104 3.50 14.65 -3.84
N LYS A 105 4.79 14.94 -3.83
CA LYS A 105 5.36 16.24 -3.54
C LYS A 105 6.49 16.52 -4.53
N VAL A 106 6.61 17.78 -4.95
CA VAL A 106 7.68 18.25 -5.84
C VAL A 106 8.35 19.47 -5.22
N LEU A 107 9.66 19.61 -5.42
CA LEU A 107 10.42 20.78 -4.97
C LEU A 107 10.66 21.80 -6.09
N SER A 108 10.37 21.42 -7.34
CA SER A 108 10.42 22.30 -8.51
C SER A 108 9.11 22.21 -9.28
N GLU A 109 8.56 23.34 -9.70
CA GLU A 109 7.21 23.40 -10.29
C GLU A 109 7.08 22.65 -11.62
N ASN A 110 8.19 22.44 -12.32
CA ASN A 110 8.24 21.73 -13.61
C ASN A 110 8.70 20.26 -13.47
N ALA A 111 8.87 19.76 -12.24
CA ALA A 111 9.36 18.40 -11.99
C ALA A 111 8.34 17.31 -12.41
N LEU A 112 7.06 17.67 -12.49
CA LEU A 112 5.98 16.74 -12.77
C LEU A 112 4.85 17.41 -13.53
N SER A 113 4.25 16.66 -14.45
CA SER A 113 2.96 17.02 -15.01
C SER A 113 1.85 16.15 -14.41
N ILE A 114 0.74 16.78 -14.01
CA ILE A 114 -0.45 16.09 -13.48
C ILE A 114 -1.66 16.54 -14.30
N ASN A 115 -2.40 15.59 -14.86
CA ASN A 115 -3.60 15.85 -15.67
C ASN A 115 -3.36 16.92 -16.77
N GLY A 116 -2.21 16.86 -17.43
CA GLY A 116 -1.81 17.82 -18.46
C GLY A 116 -1.30 19.18 -17.96
N HIS A 117 -1.45 19.50 -16.67
CA HIS A 117 -0.84 20.68 -16.06
C HIS A 117 0.66 20.46 -15.91
N LYS A 118 1.49 21.37 -16.45
CA LYS A 118 2.96 21.25 -16.47
C LYS A 118 3.65 21.98 -15.32
N GLN A 119 2.92 22.88 -14.66
CA GLN A 119 3.39 23.64 -13.51
C GLN A 119 2.52 23.24 -12.33
N ILE A 120 3.16 22.63 -11.33
CA ILE A 120 2.52 22.17 -10.12
C ILE A 120 3.16 22.92 -8.95
N PRO A 121 2.38 23.50 -8.02
CA PRO A 121 2.96 24.24 -6.91
C PRO A 121 3.98 23.39 -6.14
N SER A 122 5.18 23.95 -5.96
CA SER A 122 6.22 23.28 -5.19
C SER A 122 5.88 23.24 -3.70
N ASN A 123 6.48 22.27 -3.00
CA ASN A 123 6.36 22.08 -1.56
C ASN A 123 4.94 21.76 -1.04
N LEU A 124 4.01 21.34 -1.91
CA LEU A 124 2.70 20.85 -1.51
C LEU A 124 2.60 19.32 -1.57
N ALA A 125 2.02 18.73 -0.54
CA ALA A 125 1.59 17.34 -0.55
C ALA A 125 0.26 17.21 -1.28
N MET A 126 0.23 16.46 -2.38
CA MET A 126 -0.96 16.26 -3.21
C MET A 126 -1.33 14.79 -3.25
N ARG A 127 -2.61 14.47 -3.07
CA ARG A 127 -3.15 13.14 -3.32
C ARG A 127 -3.58 13.05 -4.79
N VAL A 128 -2.86 12.29 -5.59
CA VAL A 128 -3.00 12.28 -7.05
C VAL A 128 -3.39 10.89 -7.53
N SER A 129 -4.30 10.80 -8.50
CA SER A 129 -4.57 9.56 -9.22
C SER A 129 -3.36 9.17 -10.04
N ILE A 130 -2.97 7.90 -10.00
CA ILE A 130 -1.80 7.42 -10.75
C ILE A 130 -1.98 7.63 -12.26
N ASP A 131 -3.21 7.54 -12.76
CA ASP A 131 -3.51 7.73 -14.19
C ASP A 131 -3.32 9.17 -14.66
N ASP A 132 -3.35 10.15 -13.74
CA ASP A 132 -3.18 11.56 -14.06
C ASP A 132 -1.70 11.96 -14.08
N ILE A 133 -0.79 11.10 -13.60
CA ILE A 133 0.64 11.42 -13.50
C ILE A 133 1.32 11.22 -14.85
N GLY A 134 1.97 12.27 -15.35
CA GLY A 134 2.82 12.23 -16.56
C GLY A 134 4.14 11.47 -16.33
N VAL A 135 4.07 10.15 -16.14
CA VAL A 135 5.20 9.30 -15.74
C VAL A 135 6.37 9.27 -16.73
N SER A 136 6.13 9.55 -18.01
CA SER A 136 7.15 9.50 -19.06
C SER A 136 8.28 10.53 -18.90
N ALA A 137 8.00 11.65 -18.21
CA ALA A 137 8.97 12.71 -17.98
C ALA A 137 9.77 12.54 -16.67
N ILE A 138 9.39 11.58 -15.82
CA ILE A 138 10.01 11.40 -14.49
C ILE A 138 11.37 10.72 -14.65
N LYS A 139 12.44 11.46 -14.32
CA LYS A 139 13.82 10.95 -14.33
C LYS A 139 14.23 10.34 -12.99
N HIS A 140 13.84 10.99 -11.90
CA HIS A 140 14.13 10.56 -10.54
C HIS A 140 12.84 10.53 -9.73
N LEU A 141 12.58 9.41 -9.08
CA LEU A 141 11.49 9.27 -8.13
C LEU A 141 12.02 8.79 -6.79
N VAL A 142 11.76 9.57 -5.74
CA VAL A 142 12.17 9.27 -4.37
C VAL A 142 10.97 8.74 -3.60
N VAL A 143 11.05 7.49 -3.14
CA VAL A 143 10.06 6.84 -2.29
C VAL A 143 10.44 7.07 -0.83
N ILE A 144 9.61 7.79 -0.10
CA ILE A 144 9.83 8.13 1.31
C ILE A 144 8.99 7.21 2.19
N GLU A 145 9.64 6.53 3.14
CA GLU A 145 8.97 5.60 4.04
C GLU A 145 8.02 6.29 5.03
N ASN A 146 8.49 7.35 5.69
CA ASN A 146 7.78 8.04 6.76
C ASN A 146 6.99 9.25 6.24
N LEU A 147 5.74 9.42 6.71
CA LEU A 147 4.87 10.52 6.28
C LEU A 147 5.40 11.89 6.75
N THR A 148 5.89 11.97 7.99
CA THR A 148 6.53 13.18 8.55
C THR A 148 7.73 13.59 7.71
N ALA A 149 8.56 12.62 7.30
CA ALA A 149 9.71 12.89 6.46
C ALA A 149 9.32 13.35 5.04
N PHE A 150 8.22 12.79 4.50
CA PHE A 150 7.65 13.23 3.23
C PHE A 150 7.13 14.67 3.30
N ASP A 151 6.39 15.00 4.36
CA ASP A 151 5.83 16.34 4.57
C ASP A 151 6.92 17.40 4.76
N HIS A 152 8.10 17.00 5.25
CA HIS A 152 9.24 17.90 5.51
C HIS A 152 10.46 17.66 4.63
N ILE A 153 10.29 17.02 3.46
CA ILE A 153 11.41 16.72 2.55
C ILE A 153 12.15 17.97 2.06
N ASP A 154 11.49 19.14 2.07
CA ASP A 154 12.09 20.44 1.77
C ASP A 154 13.20 20.85 2.76
N LYS A 155 13.27 20.23 3.94
CA LYS A 155 14.35 20.42 4.91
C LYS A 155 15.58 19.55 4.64
N ALA A 156 15.47 18.57 3.76
CA ALA A 156 16.58 17.66 3.48
C ALA A 156 17.67 18.36 2.67
N ILE A 157 18.94 18.14 3.05
CA ILE A 157 20.08 18.50 2.20
C ILE A 157 20.23 17.41 1.13
N LEU A 158 19.60 17.64 -0.02
CA LEU A 158 19.55 16.70 -1.13
C LEU A 158 20.71 16.89 -2.12
N PRO A 159 21.13 15.82 -2.82
CA PRO A 159 21.96 15.95 -4.00
C PRO A 159 21.28 16.87 -5.04
N PRO A 160 22.01 17.80 -5.70
CA PRO A 160 21.41 18.80 -6.59
C PRO A 160 20.52 18.23 -7.70
N GLN A 161 20.88 17.05 -8.23
CA GLN A 161 20.09 16.36 -9.25
C GLN A 161 18.67 15.96 -8.80
N LEU A 162 18.42 15.90 -7.49
CA LEU A 162 17.12 15.54 -6.91
C LEU A 162 16.21 16.73 -6.63
N MET A 163 16.66 17.97 -6.85
CA MET A 163 15.79 19.15 -6.75
C MET A 163 14.65 19.13 -7.77
N SER A 164 14.81 18.36 -8.86
CA SER A 164 13.77 18.12 -9.87
C SER A 164 13.14 16.73 -9.76
N ALA A 165 13.37 16.01 -8.66
CA ALA A 165 12.77 14.69 -8.44
C ALA A 165 11.30 14.80 -8.07
N VAL A 166 10.58 13.70 -8.28
CA VAL A 166 9.24 13.48 -7.76
C VAL A 166 9.35 12.71 -6.45
N PHE A 167 8.80 13.24 -5.37
CA PHE A 167 8.79 12.58 -4.06
C PHE A 167 7.42 11.95 -3.86
N ILE A 168 7.39 10.69 -3.42
CA ILE A 168 6.15 10.00 -3.07
C ILE A 168 6.25 9.38 -1.69
N TYR A 169 5.12 9.37 -0.97
CA TYR A 169 5.01 8.59 0.25
C TYR A 169 4.76 7.12 -0.09
N ARG A 170 5.54 6.21 0.49
CA ARG A 170 5.43 4.76 0.29
C ARG A 170 4.03 4.23 0.61
N GLY A 171 3.37 4.85 1.60
CA GLY A 171 2.18 4.30 2.22
C GLY A 171 2.52 3.42 3.42
N HIS A 172 1.55 3.29 4.32
CA HIS A 172 1.60 2.32 5.41
C HIS A 172 0.96 1.00 4.92
N GLU A 173 1.27 -0.14 5.54
CA GLU A 173 0.65 -1.45 5.18
C GLU A 173 -0.90 -1.43 5.13
N LYS A 174 -1.54 -0.50 5.85
CA LYS A 174 -2.99 -0.29 5.83
C LYS A 174 -3.47 0.67 4.72
N TYR A 175 -2.60 1.56 4.21
CA TYR A 175 -2.98 2.68 3.34
C TYR A 175 -1.87 3.02 2.31
N ASN A 176 -2.22 3.07 1.01
CA ASN A 176 -1.39 3.56 -0.12
C ASN A 176 -0.23 2.66 -0.60
N ALA A 177 0.15 1.58 0.09
CA ALA A 177 1.24 0.70 -0.37
C ALA A 177 1.02 0.13 -1.78
N LYS A 178 -0.22 -0.21 -2.13
CA LYS A 178 -0.60 -0.71 -3.46
C LYS A 178 -0.56 0.40 -4.53
N GLY A 179 -0.95 1.63 -4.18
CA GLY A 179 -0.83 2.79 -5.06
C GLY A 179 0.62 3.09 -5.43
N CYS A 180 1.51 3.08 -4.44
CA CYS A 180 2.96 3.21 -4.67
C CYS A 180 3.46 2.13 -5.65
N LEU A 181 3.19 0.85 -5.37
CA LEU A 181 3.59 -0.26 -6.25
C LEU A 181 3.05 -0.10 -7.69
N ASN A 182 1.78 0.27 -7.84
CA ASN A 182 1.15 0.50 -9.14
C ASN A 182 1.82 1.64 -9.93
N LEU A 183 2.20 2.74 -9.25
CA LEU A 183 2.96 3.82 -9.87
C LEU A 183 4.35 3.33 -10.30
N LEU A 184 5.10 2.66 -9.42
CA LEU A 184 6.43 2.13 -9.74
C LEU A 184 6.41 1.18 -10.95
N ASN A 185 5.32 0.43 -11.12
CA ASN A 185 5.13 -0.45 -12.28
C ASN A 185 4.95 0.31 -13.59
N LYS A 186 4.36 1.51 -13.56
CA LYS A 186 4.13 2.37 -14.74
C LYS A 186 5.32 3.26 -15.13
N LEU A 187 6.30 3.43 -14.23
CA LEU A 187 7.48 4.24 -14.53
C LEU A 187 8.30 3.65 -15.68
N PRO A 188 8.90 4.51 -16.54
CA PRO A 188 9.79 4.05 -17.59
C PRO A 188 11.04 3.41 -16.98
N GLN A 189 11.65 2.45 -17.69
CA GLN A 189 12.86 1.76 -17.21
C GLN A 189 14.04 2.71 -16.94
N ALA A 190 14.10 3.85 -17.64
CA ALA A 190 15.12 4.87 -17.45
C ALA A 190 14.92 5.72 -16.18
N CYS A 191 13.75 5.64 -15.52
CA CYS A 191 13.52 6.35 -14.27
C CYS A 191 14.32 5.70 -13.14
N GLN A 192 15.15 6.50 -12.47
CA GLN A 192 15.85 6.07 -11.26
C GLN A 192 14.88 6.10 -10.08
N ILE A 193 14.62 4.94 -9.49
CA ILE A 193 13.82 4.82 -8.27
C ILE A 193 14.77 4.78 -7.08
N ILE A 194 14.54 5.69 -6.13
CA ILE A 194 15.43 6.00 -5.02
C ILE A 194 14.65 5.83 -3.72
N ALA A 195 15.18 5.07 -2.77
CA ALA A 195 14.56 4.91 -1.45
C ALA A 195 15.10 5.94 -0.45
N PHE A 196 14.23 6.55 0.35
CA PHE A 196 14.61 7.33 1.52
C PHE A 196 13.84 6.81 2.74
N THR A 197 14.55 6.13 3.63
CA THR A 197 14.02 5.39 4.77
C THR A 197 14.73 5.80 6.06
N ASP A 198 14.29 5.28 7.19
CA ASP A 198 15.08 5.33 8.42
C ASP A 198 16.49 4.74 8.18
N PHE A 199 17.50 5.29 8.87
CA PHE A 199 18.85 4.74 8.88
C PHE A 199 18.97 3.73 10.02
N ASP A 200 18.34 2.58 9.81
CA ASP A 200 18.32 1.44 10.71
C ASP A 200 18.20 0.14 9.90
N PRO A 201 18.33 -1.05 10.53
CA PRO A 201 18.24 -2.32 9.82
C PRO A 201 16.94 -2.48 9.02
N LYS A 202 15.79 -2.10 9.59
CA LYS A 202 14.48 -2.30 8.97
C LYS A 202 14.26 -1.33 7.81
N GLY A 203 14.65 -0.07 7.97
CA GLY A 203 14.60 0.95 6.93
C GLY A 203 15.42 0.54 5.71
N LEU A 204 16.64 0.01 5.91
CA LEU A 204 17.45 -0.45 4.78
C LEU A 204 16.90 -1.72 4.12
N GLU A 205 16.32 -2.66 4.88
CA GLU A 205 15.56 -3.78 4.31
C GLU A 205 14.36 -3.28 3.47
N ILE A 206 13.61 -2.30 3.98
CA ILE A 206 12.52 -1.67 3.25
C ILE A 206 13.03 -1.06 1.95
N ALA A 207 14.11 -0.28 2.01
CA ALA A 207 14.71 0.35 0.85
C ALA A 207 15.03 -0.67 -0.25
N LEU A 208 15.63 -1.81 0.13
CA LEU A 208 16.04 -2.88 -0.78
C LEU A 208 14.89 -3.76 -1.28
N THR A 209 13.71 -3.69 -0.66
CA THR A 209 12.52 -4.45 -1.07
C THR A 209 11.52 -3.61 -1.87
N ILE A 210 11.80 -2.33 -2.09
CA ILE A 210 11.02 -1.47 -3.00
C ILE A 210 11.18 -1.96 -4.44
N ALA A 211 10.06 -2.08 -5.16
CA ALA A 211 10.06 -2.55 -6.54
C ALA A 211 10.92 -1.67 -7.45
N LYS A 212 11.81 -2.29 -8.24
CA LYS A 212 12.71 -1.63 -9.20
C LYS A 212 13.64 -0.57 -8.59
N VAL A 213 13.87 -0.61 -7.27
CA VAL A 213 14.78 0.32 -6.60
C VAL A 213 16.19 0.22 -7.20
N SER A 214 16.84 1.37 -7.35
CA SER A 214 18.14 1.51 -8.01
C SER A 214 19.14 2.34 -7.22
N ALA A 215 18.69 3.03 -6.17
CA ALA A 215 19.53 3.76 -5.23
C ALA A 215 18.82 3.99 -3.88
N CYS A 216 19.60 4.39 -2.88
CA CYS A 216 19.14 4.90 -1.59
C CYS A 216 19.65 6.34 -1.37
N LEU A 217 18.90 7.12 -0.60
CA LEU A 217 19.40 8.32 0.06
C LEU A 217 19.82 7.96 1.47
N LEU A 218 21.13 8.04 1.73
CA LEU A 218 21.73 7.72 3.03
C LEU A 218 22.42 8.95 3.60
N PRO A 219 22.30 9.21 4.92
CA PRO A 219 22.91 10.37 5.54
C PRO A 219 24.43 10.21 5.67
N GLU A 220 25.13 11.33 5.60
CA GLU A 220 26.47 11.46 6.16
C GLU A 220 26.39 11.38 7.69
N LEU A 221 27.17 10.47 8.29
CA LEU A 221 27.09 10.20 9.73
C LEU A 221 27.95 11.20 10.53
N SER A 222 27.32 12.30 10.94
CA SER A 222 27.90 13.24 11.90
C SER A 222 27.80 12.72 13.35
N ARG A 223 28.59 13.29 14.26
CA ARG A 223 28.49 12.96 15.70
C ARG A 223 27.11 13.32 16.27
N GLU A 224 26.53 14.43 15.82
CA GLU A 224 25.22 14.91 16.24
C GLU A 224 24.12 13.93 15.81
N LEU A 225 24.14 13.48 14.55
CA LEU A 225 23.17 12.51 14.05
C LEU A 225 23.32 11.14 14.74
N ILE A 226 24.55 10.67 14.96
CA ILE A 226 24.77 9.41 15.69
C ILE A 226 24.20 9.49 17.11
N ALA A 227 24.29 10.64 17.77
CA ALA A 227 23.78 10.83 19.13
C ALA A 227 22.24 10.73 19.23
N THR A 228 21.50 10.87 18.12
CA THR A 228 20.05 10.67 18.09
C THR A 228 19.64 9.20 17.92
N SER A 229 20.60 8.29 17.78
CA SER A 229 20.31 6.86 17.59
C SER A 229 19.60 6.25 18.80
N HIS A 230 18.64 5.37 18.55
CA HIS A 230 17.90 4.64 19.59
C HIS A 230 18.20 3.13 19.56
N GLU A 231 19.25 2.71 20.27
CA GLU A 231 19.71 1.31 20.31
C GLU A 231 18.61 0.28 20.66
N PRO A 232 17.66 0.53 21.59
CA PRO A 232 16.58 -0.43 21.87
C PRO A 232 15.70 -0.76 20.66
N ASP A 233 15.60 0.12 19.66
CA ASP A 233 14.88 -0.17 18.42
C ASP A 233 15.72 -1.02 17.47
N TYR A 234 17.04 -0.84 17.44
CA TYR A 234 17.95 -1.71 16.71
C TYR A 234 17.84 -3.18 17.18
N GLU A 235 17.82 -3.40 18.50
CA GLU A 235 17.77 -4.77 19.08
C GLU A 235 16.51 -5.55 18.69
N LYS A 236 15.41 -4.86 18.35
CA LYS A 236 14.17 -5.50 17.89
C LYS A 236 14.23 -5.95 16.42
N GLN A 237 15.26 -5.55 15.67
CA GLN A 237 15.34 -5.70 14.21
C GLN A 237 16.33 -6.79 13.75
N TYR A 238 16.50 -7.85 14.55
CA TYR A 238 17.42 -8.96 14.25
C TYR A 238 17.16 -9.61 12.87
N SER A 239 15.90 -9.85 12.50
CA SER A 239 15.56 -10.44 11.20
C SER A 239 16.00 -9.57 10.01
N SER A 240 15.87 -8.25 10.13
CA SER A 240 16.34 -7.29 9.13
C SER A 240 17.86 -7.30 9.03
N MET A 241 18.59 -7.40 10.15
CA MET A 241 20.05 -7.56 10.12
C MET A 241 20.48 -8.86 9.44
N VAL A 242 19.79 -9.97 9.69
CA VAL A 242 20.04 -11.25 9.00
C VAL A 242 19.82 -11.12 7.49
N TYR A 243 18.82 -10.36 7.07
CA TYR A 243 18.61 -10.04 5.66
C TYR A 243 19.78 -9.21 5.10
N LEU A 244 20.16 -8.11 5.76
CA LEU A 244 21.21 -7.20 5.29
C LEU A 244 22.58 -7.87 5.19
N ASN A 245 22.90 -8.80 6.09
CA ASN A 245 24.15 -9.56 6.05
C ASN A 245 24.26 -10.52 4.83
N LYS A 246 23.14 -10.77 4.13
CA LYS A 246 23.12 -11.51 2.86
C LYS A 246 23.16 -10.62 1.63
N VAL A 247 23.01 -9.30 1.79
CA VAL A 247 22.98 -8.36 0.67
C VAL A 247 24.39 -8.17 0.14
N ASN A 248 24.62 -8.56 -1.12
CA ASN A 248 25.90 -8.37 -1.79
C ASN A 248 25.91 -7.05 -2.58
N ASN A 249 26.01 -5.93 -1.87
CA ASN A 249 26.15 -4.62 -2.48
C ASN A 249 27.33 -3.85 -1.87
N LYS A 250 28.41 -3.70 -2.67
CA LYS A 250 29.64 -3.01 -2.25
C LYS A 250 29.42 -1.56 -1.79
N HIS A 251 28.44 -0.87 -2.38
CA HIS A 251 28.14 0.54 -2.07
C HIS A 251 27.41 0.70 -0.74
N LEU A 252 26.69 -0.33 -0.29
CA LEU A 252 25.97 -0.33 1.00
C LEU A 252 26.78 -0.92 2.15
N ARG A 253 27.86 -1.64 1.85
CA ARG A 253 28.62 -2.41 2.84
C ARG A 253 29.10 -1.57 4.03
N GLU A 254 29.58 -0.35 3.79
CA GLU A 254 30.07 0.53 4.86
C GLU A 254 28.93 1.06 5.74
N TYR A 255 27.77 1.33 5.15
CA TYR A 255 26.58 1.74 5.89
C TYR A 255 26.01 0.59 6.72
N ILE A 256 25.90 -0.62 6.16
CA ILE A 256 25.46 -1.83 6.88
C ILE A 256 26.41 -2.10 8.05
N LYS A 257 27.73 -2.06 7.82
CA LYS A 257 28.73 -2.24 8.87
C LYS A 257 28.61 -1.15 9.95
N SER A 258 28.32 0.09 9.57
CA SER A 258 28.13 1.18 10.54
C SER A 258 26.90 0.97 11.41
N ILE A 259 25.79 0.52 10.81
CA ILE A 259 24.57 0.14 11.52
C ILE A 259 24.86 -0.99 12.51
N GLU A 260 25.53 -2.07 12.07
CA GLU A 260 25.82 -3.23 12.90
C GLU A 260 26.80 -2.90 14.05
N SER A 261 27.95 -2.29 13.72
CA SER A 261 29.03 -2.05 14.69
C SER A 261 28.69 -1.01 15.74
N LYS A 262 27.85 -0.02 15.40
CA LYS A 262 27.42 1.04 16.32
C LYS A 262 25.97 0.87 16.78
N ARG A 263 25.30 -0.23 16.41
CA ARG A 263 23.90 -0.54 16.74
C ARG A 263 22.94 0.61 16.43
N LEU A 264 23.07 1.18 15.24
CA LEU A 264 22.36 2.40 14.89
C LEU A 264 20.89 2.14 14.55
N SER A 265 20.01 2.94 15.13
CA SER A 265 18.65 3.14 14.65
C SER A 265 18.32 4.63 14.67
N ILE A 266 18.40 5.27 13.51
CA ILE A 266 18.26 6.72 13.35
C ILE A 266 17.05 7.00 12.47
N LYS A 267 16.10 7.77 13.01
CA LYS A 267 14.84 8.11 12.32
C LYS A 267 15.02 9.20 11.28
N GLN A 268 14.23 9.18 10.21
CA GLN A 268 14.28 10.20 9.15
C GLN A 268 14.11 11.62 9.70
N GLU A 269 13.27 11.82 10.73
CA GLU A 269 13.08 13.11 11.38
C GLU A 269 14.39 13.66 11.96
N HIS A 270 15.23 12.81 12.55
CA HIS A 270 16.54 13.24 13.06
C HIS A 270 17.52 13.58 11.93
N ILE A 271 17.47 12.86 10.81
CA ILE A 271 18.25 13.21 9.61
C ILE A 271 17.89 14.62 9.12
N LEU A 272 16.58 14.95 9.09
CA LEU A 272 16.10 16.26 8.65
C LEU A 272 16.45 17.38 9.64
N VAL A 273 16.28 17.17 10.95
CA VAL A 273 16.51 18.22 11.97
C VAL A 273 18.00 18.52 12.17
N THR A 274 18.87 17.51 12.04
CA THR A 274 20.32 17.69 12.11
C THR A 274 20.91 18.24 10.81
N HIS A 275 20.09 18.44 9.78
CA HIS A 275 20.51 18.88 8.45
C HIS A 275 21.66 18.02 7.89
N SER A 276 21.61 16.71 8.13
CA SER A 276 22.67 15.82 7.67
C SER A 276 22.62 15.70 6.14
N PRO A 277 23.73 15.96 5.42
CA PRO A 277 23.78 15.79 3.97
C PRO A 277 23.39 14.37 3.55
N LEU A 278 22.50 14.26 2.56
CA LEU A 278 22.12 12.99 1.97
C LEU A 278 22.98 12.69 0.75
N SER A 279 23.49 11.47 0.67
CA SER A 279 24.22 10.95 -0.48
C SER A 279 23.38 9.94 -1.26
N LEU A 280 23.48 10.01 -2.58
CA LEU A 280 22.85 9.04 -3.48
C LEU A 280 23.73 7.79 -3.60
N VAL A 281 23.30 6.68 -3.02
CA VAL A 281 24.07 5.43 -2.97
C VAL A 281 23.42 4.39 -3.87
N LYS A 282 24.18 3.87 -4.83
CA LYS A 282 23.67 2.96 -5.87
C LYS A 282 23.27 1.60 -5.29
N ILE A 283 22.15 1.07 -5.78
CA ILE A 283 21.78 -0.33 -5.58
C ILE A 283 22.17 -1.13 -6.83
N GLU A 284 23.04 -2.12 -6.66
CA GLU A 284 23.31 -3.09 -7.71
C GLU A 284 22.22 -4.17 -7.67
N PRO A 285 21.69 -4.62 -8.83
CA PRO A 285 20.77 -5.76 -8.86
C PRO A 285 21.50 -6.97 -8.28
N ASN A 286 20.86 -7.70 -7.35
CA ASN A 286 21.37 -8.99 -6.89
C ASN A 286 21.51 -9.90 -8.12
N LYS A 287 22.76 -10.22 -8.48
CA LYS A 287 23.08 -11.25 -9.48
C LYS A 287 22.91 -12.64 -8.88
#